data_AF-A0A5B9Q9E7-F1
#
_entry.id   AF-A0A5B9Q9E7-F1
#
_cell.length_a   1.000
_cell.length_b   1.000
_cell.length_c   1.000
_cell.angle_alpha   90.00
_cell.angle_beta   90.00
_cell.angle_gamma   90.00
#
_symmetry.space_group_name_H-M   'P 1'
#
loop_
_entity.id
_entity.type
_entity.pdbx_description
1 polymer ?
#
loop_
_entity_poly.entity_id
_entity_poly.type
_entity_poly.pdbx_seq_one_letter_code
_entity_poly.pdbx_strand_id
1 'polypeptide(L)'
;MKSPLELTFEVLANSRNESANEVLLTAFQWENGPLFIESLKTILARRNKEAHTAVLQRWHELGEPERQLILKSHSRISGALRDAILSEDSLLFTNACQVVEHIEDYDLVPNLVALSEHTTSPHAKEAAALVLRLTERLSALLKKTKKQNETRDPRVYRKSVLECLKRSLERYRYHKRPELLEAFSQICESNDEFLLTILDDPHHPCFKDMSHAFASSANSAVIDLLLKMLQGEKVPATILSIVSYRTDRKFICRMLEYCDQAKSTPLSRSLKRLRSLSWLNVPSNRLSTFCEADQVLCVHMLSASGVSPDAVLDSLEELLLAGEPAGRAAACEALAEFPGDHTNHLILQAVYDTSPPVQAAATRQLRDRHIPGTMPLLSDLLDGPHEEVRNAAREALAEFSFENFVKNYDNLSEEARQTTGSFVQRVDEEYLALLKNELSAQGVKPRLRAIEIAQLLEVVPFVVDDLLTLLTDNDHVVRAAAAEALKYWPVPEVQAALEIAALDRSGTVQNAARNSLAVFGSFEQPTSPDLVEARQ
;
A
#
# COMPACT_ATOMS: atom_id res chain seq x y z
N MET A 1 -28.56 24.65 50.63
CA MET A 1 -28.34 26.06 51.02
C MET A 1 -26.87 26.35 50.83
N LYS A 2 -26.50 27.47 50.19
CA LYS A 2 -25.10 27.86 50.04
C LYS A 2 -24.49 28.18 51.40
N SER A 3 -23.23 27.79 51.63
CA SER A 3 -22.54 28.15 52.87
C SER A 3 -22.30 29.67 52.95
N PRO A 4 -22.13 30.26 54.15
CA PRO A 4 -21.77 31.68 54.28
C PRO A 4 -20.48 32.04 53.51
N LEU A 5 -19.57 31.08 53.40
CA LEU A 5 -18.34 31.24 52.64
C LEU A 5 -18.60 31.30 51.14
N GLU A 6 -19.40 30.38 50.61
CA GLU A 6 -19.81 30.40 49.19
C GLU A 6 -20.53 31.70 48.82
N LEU A 7 -21.43 32.19 49.68
CA LEU A 7 -22.11 33.47 49.48
C LEU A 7 -21.12 34.64 49.43
N THR A 8 -20.11 34.63 50.30
CA THR A 8 -19.07 35.67 50.32
C THR A 8 -18.29 35.71 49.00
N PHE A 9 -17.82 34.56 48.52
CA PHE A 9 -17.08 34.48 47.26
C PHE A 9 -17.95 34.75 46.03
N GLU A 10 -19.24 34.43 46.07
CA GLU A 10 -20.20 34.80 45.01
C GLU A 10 -20.40 36.32 44.92
N VAL A 11 -20.47 37.01 46.06
CA VAL A 11 -20.51 38.48 46.09
C VAL A 11 -19.19 39.07 45.56
N LEU A 12 -18.04 38.53 46.00
CA LEU A 12 -16.73 38.98 45.52
C LEU A 12 -16.54 38.73 44.02
N ALA A 13 -17.04 37.63 43.47
CA ALA A 13 -16.97 37.34 42.04
C ALA A 13 -17.69 38.40 41.19
N ASN A 14 -18.85 38.88 41.66
CA ASN A 14 -19.72 39.80 40.93
C ASN A 14 -19.49 41.29 41.27
N SER A 15 -18.65 41.58 42.27
CA SER A 15 -18.36 42.95 42.70
C SER A 15 -17.60 43.72 41.62
N ARG A 16 -18.01 44.97 41.36
CA ARG A 16 -17.27 45.91 40.49
C ARG A 16 -16.15 46.65 41.23
N ASN A 17 -16.01 46.46 42.54
CA ASN A 17 -14.97 47.12 43.32
C ASN A 17 -13.62 46.40 43.11
N GLU A 18 -12.59 47.15 42.72
CA GLU A 18 -11.24 46.61 42.53
C GLU A 18 -10.58 46.15 43.83
N SER A 19 -10.95 46.72 44.99
CA SER A 19 -10.48 46.26 46.31
C SER A 19 -10.89 44.82 46.61
N ALA A 20 -11.88 44.26 45.91
CA ALA A 20 -12.20 42.85 46.00
C ALA A 20 -11.01 41.97 45.56
N ASN A 21 -10.18 42.43 44.62
CA ASN A 21 -9.01 41.67 44.17
C ASN A 21 -7.92 41.61 45.26
N GLU A 22 -7.72 42.69 46.02
CA GLU A 22 -6.75 42.71 47.13
C GLU A 22 -7.15 41.70 48.23
N VAL A 23 -8.44 41.65 48.57
CA VAL A 23 -9.00 40.68 49.52
C VAL A 23 -8.82 39.25 49.01
N LEU A 24 -9.11 39.01 47.72
CA LEU A 24 -8.96 37.70 47.10
C LEU A 24 -7.49 37.27 47.02
N LEU A 25 -6.57 38.18 46.71
CA LEU A 25 -5.14 37.90 46.69
C LEU A 25 -4.60 37.60 48.08
N THR A 26 -5.07 38.33 49.09
CA THR A 26 -4.74 38.04 50.50
C THR A 26 -5.25 36.66 50.89
N ALA A 27 -6.47 36.27 50.48
CA ALA A 27 -6.99 34.92 50.73
C ALA A 27 -6.23 33.84 49.94
N PHE A 28 -5.74 34.16 48.74
CA PHE A 28 -4.96 33.26 47.90
C PHE A 28 -3.56 33.00 48.48
N GLN A 29 -2.98 33.91 49.27
CA GLN A 29 -1.69 33.71 49.96
C GLN A 29 -1.72 32.56 50.98
N TRP A 30 -2.90 32.12 51.43
CA TRP A 30 -3.02 31.01 52.37
C TRP A 30 -2.72 29.69 51.67
N GLU A 31 -1.86 28.87 52.29
CA GLU A 31 -1.53 27.54 51.76
C GLU A 31 -2.62 26.54 52.14
N ASN A 32 -3.28 25.99 51.13
CA ASN A 32 -4.28 24.91 51.22
C ASN A 32 -5.60 25.27 51.93
N GLY A 33 -6.65 24.51 51.61
CA GLY A 33 -7.96 24.58 52.28
C GLY A 33 -9.06 25.33 51.50
N PRO A 34 -10.28 25.43 52.08
CA PRO A 34 -11.46 25.94 51.38
C PRO A 34 -11.33 27.40 50.92
N LEU A 35 -10.67 28.25 51.72
CA LEU A 35 -10.45 29.66 51.39
C LEU A 35 -9.55 29.85 50.17
N PHE A 36 -8.49 29.05 50.09
CA PHE A 36 -7.56 29.05 48.97
C PHE A 36 -8.26 28.60 47.67
N ILE A 37 -9.00 27.49 47.71
CA ILE A 37 -9.71 26.96 46.53
C ILE A 37 -10.78 27.94 46.04
N GLU A 38 -11.59 28.48 46.95
CA GLU A 38 -12.66 29.42 46.56
C GLU A 38 -12.08 30.77 46.09
N SER A 39 -11.01 31.27 46.71
CA SER A 39 -10.32 32.47 46.21
C SER A 39 -9.72 32.27 44.82
N LEU A 40 -9.07 31.14 44.54
CA LEU A 40 -8.56 30.81 43.22
C LEU A 40 -9.69 30.77 42.17
N LYS A 41 -10.80 30.08 42.47
CA LYS A 41 -11.98 30.06 41.58
C LYS A 41 -12.52 31.47 41.32
N THR A 42 -12.63 32.31 42.35
CA THR A 42 -13.13 33.68 42.22
C THR A 42 -12.17 34.58 41.45
N ILE A 43 -10.85 34.45 41.66
CA ILE A 43 -9.82 35.18 40.89
C ILE A 43 -9.93 34.83 39.40
N LEU A 44 -10.00 33.54 39.07
CA LEU A 44 -10.17 33.06 37.69
C LEU A 44 -11.54 33.44 37.09
N ALA A 45 -12.55 33.62 37.95
CA ALA A 45 -13.86 34.09 37.52
C ALA A 45 -13.84 35.57 37.08
N ARG A 46 -12.99 36.38 37.72
CA ARG A 46 -12.85 37.82 37.46
C ARG A 46 -11.90 38.10 36.30
N ARG A 47 -12.04 39.27 35.68
CA ARG A 47 -11.15 39.77 34.61
C ARG A 47 -10.17 40.79 35.18
N ASN A 48 -9.20 40.35 35.98
CA ASN A 48 -8.15 41.21 36.53
C ASN A 48 -6.77 40.60 36.26
N LYS A 49 -5.94 41.33 35.51
CA LYS A 49 -4.63 40.84 35.06
C LYS A 49 -3.61 40.69 36.19
N GLU A 50 -3.58 41.61 37.14
CA GLU A 50 -2.65 41.58 38.27
C GLU A 50 -2.91 40.35 39.13
N ALA A 51 -4.19 40.08 39.41
CA ALA A 51 -4.58 38.90 40.17
C ALA A 51 -4.26 37.60 39.44
N HIS A 52 -4.44 37.55 38.11
CA HIS A 52 -4.02 36.41 37.30
C HIS A 52 -2.51 36.24 37.26
N THR A 53 -1.73 37.32 37.24
CA THR A 53 -0.27 37.28 37.27
C THR A 53 0.24 36.69 38.59
N ALA A 54 -0.36 37.06 39.72
CA ALA A 54 -0.04 36.47 41.03
C ALA A 54 -0.33 34.96 41.08
N VAL A 55 -1.40 34.51 40.41
CA VAL A 55 -1.69 33.07 40.25
C VAL A 55 -0.61 32.38 39.42
N LEU A 56 -0.16 32.99 38.32
CA LEU A 56 0.90 32.44 37.45
C LEU A 56 2.26 32.36 38.15
N GLN A 57 2.62 33.34 38.99
CA GLN A 57 3.86 33.33 39.78
C GLN A 57 3.96 32.08 40.65
N ARG A 58 2.83 31.60 41.18
CA ARG A 58 2.76 30.44 42.07
C ARG A 58 2.46 29.11 41.36
N TRP A 59 2.39 29.09 40.04
CA TRP A 59 2.05 27.88 39.26
C TRP A 59 2.83 26.62 39.68
N HIS A 60 4.13 26.77 39.91
CA HIS A 60 5.03 25.70 40.33
C HIS A 60 4.68 25.11 41.72
N GLU A 61 4.06 25.89 42.61
CA GLU A 61 3.61 25.47 43.95
C GLU A 61 2.23 24.79 43.93
N LEU A 62 1.46 24.97 42.86
CA LEU A 62 0.08 24.46 42.76
C LEU A 62 0.06 22.96 42.50
N GLY A 63 -0.88 22.26 43.15
CA GLY A 63 -1.18 20.86 42.88
C GLY A 63 -2.00 20.65 41.60
N GLU A 64 -2.18 19.39 41.21
CA GLU A 64 -2.96 19.03 40.02
C GLU A 64 -4.41 19.56 40.02
N PRO A 65 -5.21 19.49 41.11
CA PRO A 65 -6.58 19.97 41.06
C PRO A 65 -6.66 21.50 40.86
N GLU A 66 -5.73 22.25 41.43
CA GLU A 66 -5.63 23.71 41.24
C GLU A 66 -5.23 24.07 39.81
N ARG A 67 -4.23 23.38 39.26
CA ARG A 67 -3.77 23.56 37.88
C ARG A 67 -4.92 23.35 36.90
N GLN A 68 -5.74 22.32 37.10
CA GLN A 68 -6.92 22.05 36.28
C GLN A 68 -7.97 23.18 36.29
N LEU A 69 -8.12 23.92 37.39
CA LEU A 69 -9.00 25.09 37.45
C LEU A 69 -8.48 26.24 36.57
N ILE A 70 -7.17 26.45 36.56
CA ILE A 70 -6.50 27.46 35.73
C ILE A 70 -6.66 27.12 34.25
N LEU A 71 -6.39 25.86 33.87
CA LEU A 71 -6.51 25.40 32.48
C LEU A 71 -7.94 25.56 31.93
N LYS A 72 -8.96 25.32 32.78
CA LYS A 72 -10.37 25.55 32.42
C LYS A 72 -10.70 27.04 32.16
N SER A 73 -9.91 27.96 32.70
CA SER A 73 -10.14 29.40 32.65
C SER A 73 -9.31 30.14 31.58
N HIS A 74 -8.75 29.39 30.62
CA HIS A 74 -7.77 29.86 29.64
C HIS A 74 -8.10 31.20 28.95
N SER A 75 -9.34 31.41 28.50
CA SER A 75 -9.73 32.63 27.78
C SER A 75 -9.58 33.93 28.59
N ARG A 76 -9.60 33.85 29.92
CA ARG A 76 -9.54 35.03 30.81
C ARG A 76 -8.12 35.39 31.22
N ILE A 77 -7.24 34.39 31.31
CA ILE A 77 -5.85 34.55 31.76
C ILE A 77 -4.88 34.88 30.63
N SER A 78 -5.29 34.78 29.36
CA SER A 78 -4.43 35.05 28.18
C SER A 78 -3.75 36.43 28.23
N GLY A 79 -4.44 37.45 28.78
CA GLY A 79 -3.86 38.78 28.99
C GLY A 79 -2.68 38.79 29.97
N ALA A 80 -2.78 38.06 31.08
CA ALA A 80 -1.70 37.94 32.06
C ALA A 80 -0.58 37.00 31.58
N LEU A 81 -0.91 35.95 30.83
CA LEU A 81 0.08 35.08 30.18
C LEU A 81 0.97 35.86 29.21
N ARG A 82 0.38 36.75 28.41
CA ARG A 82 1.15 37.63 27.52
C ARG A 82 2.14 38.50 28.28
N ASP A 83 1.67 39.15 29.34
CA ASP A 83 2.50 40.06 30.14
C ASP A 83 3.61 39.27 30.89
N ALA A 84 3.30 38.05 31.35
CA ALA A 84 4.27 37.14 31.98
C ALA A 84 5.34 36.60 31.01
N ILE A 85 5.00 36.32 29.75
CA ILE A 85 5.97 35.90 28.71
C ILE A 85 6.95 37.02 28.37
N LEU A 86 6.52 38.27 28.47
CA LEU A 86 7.37 39.44 28.20
C LEU A 86 8.12 39.93 29.45
N SER A 87 7.94 39.26 30.59
CA SER A 87 8.60 39.61 31.85
C SER A 87 10.09 39.27 31.82
N GLU A 88 10.90 40.05 32.54
CA GLU A 88 12.30 39.72 32.83
C GLU A 88 12.44 38.72 34.00
N ASP A 89 11.36 38.49 34.75
CA ASP A 89 11.32 37.49 35.82
C ASP A 89 11.31 36.07 35.22
N SER A 90 12.43 35.36 35.41
CA SER A 90 12.65 34.03 34.86
C SER A 90 11.69 32.98 35.41
N LEU A 91 11.28 33.09 36.69
CA LEU A 91 10.36 32.11 37.28
C LEU A 91 8.95 32.31 36.73
N LEU A 92 8.50 33.57 36.64
CA LEU A 92 7.22 33.91 36.05
C LEU A 92 7.16 33.51 34.57
N PHE A 93 8.23 33.77 33.81
CA PHE A 93 8.36 33.36 32.42
C PHE A 93 8.24 31.83 32.26
N THR A 94 8.98 31.06 33.06
CA THR A 94 8.96 29.59 33.03
C THR A 94 7.56 29.06 33.34
N ASN A 95 6.91 29.60 34.37
CA ASN A 95 5.56 29.22 34.75
C ASN A 95 4.55 29.54 33.64
N ALA A 96 4.64 30.73 33.03
CA ALA A 96 3.79 31.10 31.91
C ALA A 96 3.99 30.17 30.71
N CYS A 97 5.24 29.82 30.37
CA CYS A 97 5.55 28.88 29.30
C CYS A 97 4.91 27.51 29.53
N GLN A 98 4.99 26.97 30.76
CA GLN A 98 4.33 25.73 31.11
C GLN A 98 2.81 25.83 30.94
N VAL A 99 2.19 26.92 31.43
CA VAL A 99 0.73 27.11 31.31
C VAL A 99 0.31 27.22 29.84
N VAL A 100 1.02 27.99 29.01
CA VAL A 100 0.76 28.10 27.57
C VAL A 100 0.87 26.74 26.89
N GLU A 101 1.88 25.96 27.24
CA GLU A 101 2.06 24.61 26.70
C GLU A 101 0.89 23.68 27.05
N HIS A 102 0.32 23.77 28.26
CA HIS A 102 -0.81 22.93 28.66
C HIS A 102 -2.14 23.39 28.04
N ILE A 103 -2.33 24.69 27.87
CA ILE A 103 -3.54 25.28 27.28
C ILE A 103 -3.53 25.18 25.75
N GLU A 104 -2.34 25.06 25.15
CA GLU A 104 -2.14 25.13 23.70
C GLU A 104 -2.63 26.47 23.13
N ASP A 105 -2.29 27.57 23.81
CA ASP A 105 -2.69 28.93 23.38
C ASP A 105 -1.81 29.42 22.22
N TYR A 106 -2.23 29.06 21.01
CA TYR A 106 -1.55 29.44 19.76
C TYR A 106 -1.58 30.96 19.49
N ASP A 107 -2.47 31.72 20.12
CA ASP A 107 -2.55 33.18 19.93
C ASP A 107 -1.33 33.91 20.55
N LEU A 108 -0.56 33.24 21.42
CA LEU A 108 0.66 33.75 22.05
C LEU A 108 1.94 33.42 21.26
N VAL A 109 1.86 32.59 20.22
CA VAL A 109 3.03 32.25 19.38
C VAL A 109 3.73 33.49 18.80
N PRO A 110 3.04 34.53 18.31
CA PRO A 110 3.72 35.74 17.83
C PRO A 110 4.59 36.43 18.88
N ASN A 111 4.16 36.45 20.14
CA ASN A 111 4.94 37.01 21.25
C ASN A 111 6.19 36.18 21.52
N LEU A 112 6.07 34.84 21.51
CA LEU A 112 7.19 33.92 21.71
C LEU A 112 8.20 34.00 20.55
N VAL A 113 7.72 34.13 19.31
CA VAL A 113 8.56 34.32 18.13
C VAL A 113 9.35 35.62 18.25
N ALA A 114 8.70 36.74 18.56
CA ALA A 114 9.39 38.02 18.77
C ALA A 114 10.46 37.92 19.87
N LEU A 115 10.14 37.28 21.00
CA LEU A 115 11.11 37.05 22.09
C LEU A 115 12.29 36.18 21.65
N SER A 116 12.04 35.16 20.83
CA SER A 116 13.09 34.26 20.32
C SER A 116 14.07 34.92 19.34
N GLU A 117 13.62 35.95 18.61
CA GLU A 117 14.44 36.77 17.71
C GLU A 117 15.48 37.61 18.49
N HIS A 118 15.17 38.00 19.72
CA HIS A 118 16.06 38.79 20.57
C HIS A 118 17.20 37.94 21.14
N THR A 119 18.30 37.83 20.39
CA THR A 119 19.46 36.99 20.75
C THR A 119 20.12 37.33 22.10
N THR A 120 19.92 38.55 22.60
CA THR A 120 20.41 39.02 23.91
C THR A 120 19.53 38.63 25.09
N SER A 121 18.27 38.23 24.85
CA SER A 121 17.36 37.84 25.92
C SER A 121 17.72 36.46 26.48
N PRO A 122 17.76 36.28 27.81
CA PRO A 122 17.98 34.98 28.43
C PRO A 122 16.87 33.97 28.07
N HIS A 123 15.66 34.47 27.79
CA HIS A 123 14.47 33.66 27.50
C HIS A 123 14.33 33.24 26.03
N ALA A 124 15.17 33.78 25.13
CA ALA A 124 15.02 33.57 23.70
C ALA A 124 15.07 32.10 23.27
N LYS A 125 15.96 31.30 23.89
CA LYS A 125 16.09 29.86 23.58
C LYS A 125 14.87 29.07 24.04
N GLU A 126 14.41 29.34 25.25
CA GLU A 126 13.26 28.64 25.83
C GLU A 126 11.96 29.00 25.09
N ALA A 127 11.80 30.27 24.70
CA ALA A 127 10.70 30.71 23.86
C ALA A 127 10.70 30.00 22.50
N ALA A 128 11.86 29.88 21.83
CA ALA A 128 11.99 29.16 20.57
C ALA A 128 11.63 27.66 20.71
N ALA A 129 12.09 27.03 21.79
CA ALA A 129 11.77 25.63 22.10
C ALA A 129 10.27 25.43 22.38
N LEU A 130 9.61 26.39 23.05
CA LEU A 130 8.17 26.33 23.27
C LEU A 130 7.39 26.48 21.96
N VAL A 131 7.80 27.39 21.07
CA VAL A 131 7.18 27.52 19.73
C VAL A 131 7.24 26.19 18.98
N LEU A 132 8.38 25.50 18.99
CA LEU A 132 8.56 24.19 18.37
C LEU A 132 7.61 23.13 18.95
N ARG A 133 7.48 23.05 20.27
CA ARG A 133 6.54 22.10 20.92
C ARG A 133 5.09 22.43 20.61
N LEU A 134 4.72 23.71 20.57
CA LEU A 134 3.37 24.14 20.19
C LEU A 134 3.07 23.79 18.72
N THR A 135 4.00 24.02 17.80
CA THR A 135 3.79 23.64 16.39
C THR A 135 3.70 22.13 16.19
N GLU A 136 4.42 21.34 16.99
CA GLU A 136 4.32 19.88 16.96
C GLU A 136 2.91 19.41 17.36
N ARG A 137 2.38 19.98 18.45
CA ARG A 137 1.00 19.71 18.89
C ARG A 137 -0.04 20.18 17.87
N LEU A 138 0.15 21.37 17.30
CA LEU A 138 -0.71 21.89 16.23
C LEU A 138 -0.71 20.98 15.01
N SER A 139 0.45 20.49 14.59
CA SER A 139 0.58 19.52 13.49
C SER A 139 -0.16 18.22 13.80
N ALA A 140 -0.07 17.72 15.03
CA ALA A 140 -0.82 16.55 15.47
C ALA A 140 -2.34 16.79 15.49
N LEU A 141 -2.80 17.99 15.91
CA LEU A 141 -4.20 18.39 15.86
C LEU A 141 -4.74 18.45 14.42
N LEU A 142 -3.96 19.00 13.49
CA LEU A 142 -4.34 19.08 12.07
C LEU A 142 -4.54 17.70 11.41
N LYS A 143 -3.91 16.64 11.94
CA LYS A 143 -4.08 15.26 11.48
C LYS A 143 -5.34 14.58 12.04
N LYS A 144 -5.87 15.04 13.19
CA LYS A 144 -7.06 14.44 13.81
C LYS A 144 -8.32 14.88 13.03
N THR A 145 -9.16 13.92 12.65
CA THR A 145 -10.48 14.19 12.09
C THR A 145 -11.35 14.93 13.12
N LYS A 146 -12.00 16.03 12.70
CA LYS A 146 -12.75 16.99 13.52
C LYS A 146 -13.43 16.35 14.74
N LYS A 147 -12.95 16.62 15.95
CA LYS A 147 -13.78 16.47 17.15
C LYS A 147 -14.77 17.62 17.20
N GLN A 148 -16.03 17.32 17.48
CA GLN A 148 -17.16 18.27 17.47
C GLN A 148 -17.12 19.33 18.58
N ASN A 149 -16.05 19.46 19.37
CA ASN A 149 -16.02 20.28 20.59
C ASN A 149 -14.85 21.28 20.71
N GLU A 150 -14.12 21.58 19.62
CA GLU A 150 -13.09 22.63 19.65
C GLU A 150 -13.67 24.01 19.28
N THR A 151 -13.35 25.04 20.09
CA THR A 151 -13.88 26.41 20.01
C THR A 151 -13.47 27.17 18.74
N ARG A 152 -12.40 26.75 18.06
CA ARG A 152 -11.89 27.33 16.80
C ARG A 152 -11.25 26.24 15.94
N ASP A 153 -11.38 26.37 14.61
CA ASP A 153 -10.79 25.45 13.63
C ASP A 153 -9.25 25.51 13.66
N PRO A 154 -8.53 24.38 13.87
CA PRO A 154 -7.07 24.32 13.86
C PRO A 154 -6.39 24.93 12.63
N ARG A 155 -7.09 24.97 11.48
CA ARG A 155 -6.58 25.60 10.25
C ARG A 155 -6.40 27.11 10.39
N VAL A 156 -7.20 27.77 11.24
CA VAL A 156 -7.08 29.21 11.52
C VAL A 156 -5.81 29.49 12.32
N TYR A 157 -5.55 28.70 13.35
CA TYR A 157 -4.30 28.79 14.12
C TYR A 157 -3.09 28.53 13.24
N ARG A 158 -3.14 27.48 12.41
CA ARG A 158 -2.09 27.18 11.42
C ARG A 158 -1.76 28.39 10.55
N LYS A 159 -2.76 29.04 9.97
CA LYS A 159 -2.56 30.20 9.09
C LYS A 159 -1.89 31.36 9.84
N SER A 160 -2.34 31.67 11.05
CA SER A 160 -1.79 32.75 11.88
C SER A 160 -0.33 32.47 12.26
N VAL A 161 -0.05 31.27 12.76
CA VAL A 161 1.29 30.85 13.20
C VAL A 161 2.25 30.78 12.01
N LEU A 162 1.82 30.22 10.88
CA LEU A 162 2.64 30.11 9.68
C LEU A 162 3.06 31.49 9.15
N GLU A 163 2.14 32.45 9.08
CA GLU A 163 2.44 33.82 8.67
C GLU A 163 3.44 34.50 9.61
N CYS A 164 3.31 34.27 10.92
CA CYS A 164 4.26 34.79 11.89
C CYS A 164 5.67 34.20 11.71
N LEU A 165 5.76 32.89 11.49
CA LEU A 165 7.04 32.20 11.28
C LEU A 165 7.70 32.65 9.98
N LYS A 166 6.95 32.85 8.89
CA LYS A 166 7.48 33.39 7.63
C LYS A 166 8.20 34.72 7.83
N ARG A 167 7.54 35.68 8.50
CA ARG A 167 8.12 37.00 8.80
C ARG A 167 9.36 36.91 9.68
N SER A 168 9.40 35.93 10.58
CA SER A 168 10.59 35.67 11.40
C SER A 168 11.75 35.14 10.54
N LEU A 169 11.46 34.17 9.66
CA LEU A 169 12.45 33.55 8.79
C LEU A 169 13.04 34.52 7.74
N GLU A 170 12.34 35.59 7.35
CA GLU A 170 12.94 36.68 6.57
C GLU A 170 14.14 37.34 7.31
N ARG A 171 14.14 37.30 8.65
CA ARG A 171 15.20 37.84 9.52
C ARG A 171 16.16 36.76 10.03
N TYR A 172 16.08 35.54 9.49
CA TYR A 172 16.86 34.39 9.94
C TYR A 172 18.36 34.64 9.98
N ARG A 173 18.89 35.44 9.04
CA ARG A 173 20.31 35.82 8.98
C ARG A 173 20.83 36.42 10.29
N TYR A 174 19.97 37.12 11.05
CA TYR A 174 20.33 37.81 12.27
C TYR A 174 20.23 36.92 13.51
N HIS A 175 19.10 36.22 13.69
CA HIS A 175 18.84 35.47 14.92
C HIS A 175 19.31 34.00 14.85
N LYS A 176 19.40 33.40 13.65
CA LYS A 176 19.86 32.02 13.39
C LYS A 176 19.27 30.99 14.36
N ARG A 177 17.94 31.01 14.52
CA ARG A 177 17.21 30.11 15.43
C ARG A 177 16.64 28.93 14.64
N PRO A 178 17.31 27.75 14.62
CA PRO A 178 16.84 26.60 13.85
C PRO A 178 15.49 26.07 14.33
N GLU A 179 15.13 26.29 15.60
CA GLU A 179 13.86 25.83 16.18
C GLU A 179 12.65 26.47 15.47
N LEU A 180 12.74 27.75 15.09
CA LEU A 180 11.67 28.45 14.36
C LEU A 180 11.53 27.92 12.92
N LEU A 181 12.64 27.53 12.32
CA LEU A 181 12.68 26.95 10.99
C LEU A 181 12.09 25.53 10.99
N GLU A 182 12.41 24.72 11.99
CA GLU A 182 11.80 23.41 12.17
C GLU A 182 10.30 23.53 12.49
N ALA A 183 9.91 24.48 13.35
CA ALA A 183 8.52 24.79 13.65
C ALA A 183 7.72 25.15 12.38
N PHE A 184 8.31 25.98 11.50
CA PHE A 184 7.75 26.29 10.18
C PHE A 184 7.56 25.02 9.34
N SER A 185 8.59 24.17 9.29
CA SER A 185 8.59 22.93 8.50
C SER A 185 7.53 21.92 8.95
N GLN A 186 7.16 21.91 10.24
CA GLN A 186 6.15 20.98 10.78
C GLN A 186 4.71 21.33 10.38
N ILE A 187 4.44 22.59 10.07
CA ILE A 187 3.09 23.10 9.78
C ILE A 187 2.96 23.68 8.37
N CYS A 188 4.03 23.73 7.57
CA CYS A 188 4.00 24.22 6.20
C CYS A 188 3.21 23.28 5.26
N GLU A 189 2.70 23.80 4.14
CA GLU A 189 2.14 23.00 3.04
C GLU A 189 3.20 22.74 1.96
N SER A 190 3.02 21.67 1.17
CA SER A 190 3.98 21.27 0.13
C SER A 190 4.04 22.23 -1.06
N ASN A 191 3.02 23.08 -1.23
CA ASN A 191 2.90 24.10 -2.26
C ASN A 191 3.13 25.53 -1.74
N ASP A 192 3.68 25.68 -0.53
CA ASP A 192 3.93 27.00 0.04
C ASP A 192 5.01 27.76 -0.74
N GLU A 193 4.66 28.94 -1.27
CA GLU A 193 5.55 29.73 -2.13
C GLU A 193 6.84 30.17 -1.42
N PHE A 194 6.78 30.44 -0.12
CA PHE A 194 7.96 30.85 0.65
C PHE A 194 8.92 29.67 0.84
N LEU A 195 8.40 28.49 1.17
CA LEU A 195 9.20 27.27 1.23
C LEU A 195 9.87 26.95 -0.11
N LEU A 196 9.12 27.04 -1.22
CA LEU A 196 9.67 26.79 -2.56
C LEU A 196 10.75 27.82 -2.91
N THR A 197 10.55 29.09 -2.60
CA THR A 197 11.56 30.15 -2.79
C THR A 197 12.85 29.85 -2.01
N ILE A 198 12.74 29.39 -0.75
CA ILE A 198 13.91 28.99 0.03
C ILE A 198 14.65 27.86 -0.67
N LEU A 199 13.95 26.85 -1.16
CA LEU A 199 14.55 25.63 -1.73
C LEU A 199 15.11 25.84 -3.15
N ASP A 200 14.64 26.85 -3.86
CA ASP A 200 15.09 27.23 -5.21
C ASP A 200 16.30 28.19 -5.20
N ASP A 201 16.56 28.91 -4.10
CA ASP A 201 17.70 29.81 -3.95
C ASP A 201 18.76 29.30 -2.95
N PRO A 202 19.89 28.73 -3.43
CA PRO A 202 20.99 28.29 -2.57
C PRO A 202 21.64 29.38 -1.71
N HIS A 203 21.47 30.66 -2.07
CA HIS A 203 22.01 31.79 -1.33
C HIS A 203 21.02 32.30 -0.25
N HIS A 204 19.79 31.78 -0.22
CA HIS A 204 18.83 32.16 0.79
C HIS A 204 19.36 31.84 2.20
N PRO A 205 19.24 32.76 3.18
CA PRO A 205 19.79 32.55 4.53
C PRO A 205 19.33 31.25 5.21
N CYS A 206 18.10 30.82 4.94
CA CYS A 206 17.52 29.58 5.48
C CYS A 206 17.88 28.31 4.69
N PHE A 207 18.44 28.41 3.48
CA PHE A 207 18.56 27.26 2.55
C PHE A 207 19.33 26.09 3.18
N LYS A 208 20.50 26.39 3.77
CA LYS A 208 21.38 25.37 4.36
C LYS A 208 20.70 24.65 5.53
N ASP A 209 20.13 25.40 6.46
CA ASP A 209 19.53 24.86 7.67
C ASP A 209 18.19 24.16 7.36
N MET A 210 17.44 24.62 6.35
CA MET A 210 16.26 23.94 5.80
C MET A 210 16.60 22.61 5.14
N SER A 211 17.62 22.61 4.29
CA SER A 211 18.08 21.38 3.64
C SER A 211 18.58 20.36 4.67
N HIS A 212 19.31 20.83 5.69
CA HIS A 212 19.74 19.98 6.80
C HIS A 212 18.55 19.43 7.59
N ALA A 213 17.57 20.28 7.96
CA ALA A 213 16.37 19.84 8.66
C ALA A 213 15.61 18.76 7.89
N PHE A 214 15.42 18.91 6.58
CA PHE A 214 14.80 17.87 5.76
C PHE A 214 15.65 16.60 5.61
N ALA A 215 16.97 16.70 5.63
CA ALA A 215 17.85 15.55 5.52
C ALA A 215 17.95 14.72 6.82
N SER A 216 17.86 15.36 8.00
CA SER A 216 18.13 14.71 9.28
C SER A 216 16.93 14.61 10.22
N SER A 217 15.83 15.33 10.01
CA SER A 217 14.72 15.36 10.97
C SER A 217 13.99 14.02 11.07
N ALA A 218 13.86 13.52 12.30
CA ALA A 218 13.04 12.36 12.62
C ALA A 218 11.56 12.70 12.83
N ASN A 219 11.17 13.97 12.71
CA ASN A 219 9.79 14.40 12.92
C ASN A 219 8.89 13.92 11.77
N SER A 220 7.81 13.22 12.10
CA SER A 220 6.90 12.64 11.10
C SER A 220 6.21 13.70 10.23
N ALA A 221 5.95 14.91 10.75
CA ALA A 221 5.36 15.99 9.96
C ALA A 221 6.30 16.52 8.88
N VAL A 222 7.60 16.62 9.20
CA VAL A 222 8.64 17.04 8.25
C VAL A 222 8.86 15.97 7.18
N ILE A 223 8.87 14.69 7.57
CA ILE A 223 8.93 13.56 6.62
C ILE A 223 7.67 13.57 5.71
N ASP A 224 6.48 13.71 6.28
CA ASP A 224 5.23 13.77 5.50
C ASP A 224 5.23 14.96 4.53
N LEU A 225 5.75 16.12 4.93
CA LEU A 225 5.91 17.28 4.05
C LEU A 225 6.86 16.96 2.88
N LEU A 226 8.04 16.41 3.18
CA LEU A 226 9.04 16.02 2.19
C LEU A 226 8.45 15.06 1.14
N LEU A 227 7.71 14.05 1.58
CA LEU A 227 7.05 13.08 0.69
C LEU A 227 5.91 13.70 -0.12
N LYS A 228 5.10 14.59 0.49
CA LYS A 228 4.06 15.35 -0.23
C LYS A 228 4.62 16.25 -1.32
N MET A 229 5.82 16.79 -1.12
CA MET A 229 6.48 17.60 -2.15
C MET A 229 6.84 16.78 -3.40
N LEU A 230 7.04 15.46 -3.30
CA LEU A 230 7.28 14.59 -4.45
C LEU A 230 6.08 14.50 -5.41
N GLN A 231 4.88 14.82 -4.95
CA GLN A 231 3.68 14.89 -5.79
C GLN A 231 3.47 16.22 -6.50
N GLY A 232 4.28 17.23 -6.18
CA GLY A 232 4.17 18.54 -6.82
C GLY A 232 4.45 18.45 -8.32
N GLU A 233 3.78 19.28 -9.11
CA GLU A 233 4.04 19.36 -10.56
C GLU A 233 5.49 19.76 -10.86
N LYS A 234 6.07 20.60 -10.00
CA LYS A 234 7.46 21.05 -10.05
C LYS A 234 8.15 20.72 -8.73
N VAL A 235 8.76 19.54 -8.67
CA VAL A 235 9.56 19.12 -7.50
C VAL A 235 10.94 19.77 -7.55
N PRO A 236 11.35 20.55 -6.52
CA PRO A 236 12.67 21.17 -6.46
C PRO A 236 13.79 20.12 -6.50
N ALA A 237 14.89 20.43 -7.19
CA ALA A 237 16.03 19.51 -7.30
C ALA A 237 16.63 19.16 -5.92
N THR A 238 16.63 20.13 -5.00
CA THR A 238 17.06 19.96 -3.61
C THR A 238 16.28 18.86 -2.89
N ILE A 239 14.97 18.76 -3.10
CA ILE A 239 14.12 17.73 -2.50
C ILE A 239 14.47 16.33 -3.03
N LEU A 240 14.65 16.19 -4.34
CA LEU A 240 15.08 14.92 -4.94
C LEU A 240 16.45 14.49 -4.42
N SER A 241 17.38 15.44 -4.32
CA SER A 241 18.71 15.20 -3.75
C SER A 241 18.59 14.71 -2.31
N ILE A 242 17.82 15.40 -1.47
CA ILE A 242 17.63 15.00 -0.08
C ILE A 242 17.06 13.58 0.00
N VAL A 243 15.95 13.31 -0.69
CA VAL A 243 15.32 11.97 -0.71
C VAL A 243 16.30 10.89 -1.18
N SER A 244 17.14 11.18 -2.17
CA SER A 244 18.16 10.26 -2.68
C SER A 244 19.26 9.92 -1.65
N TYR A 245 19.61 10.87 -0.76
CA TYR A 245 20.67 10.69 0.22
C TYR A 245 20.20 10.20 1.60
N ARG A 246 18.91 10.29 1.92
CA ARG A 246 18.42 9.83 3.24
C ARG A 246 18.53 8.32 3.40
N THR A 247 18.96 7.90 4.59
CA THR A 247 19.23 6.49 4.93
C THR A 247 18.54 6.01 6.20
N ASP A 248 17.78 6.86 6.88
CA ASP A 248 17.14 6.50 8.14
C ASP A 248 15.91 5.62 7.93
N ARG A 249 15.78 4.57 8.76
CA ARG A 249 14.72 3.55 8.61
C ARG A 249 13.31 4.13 8.70
N LYS A 250 13.11 5.13 9.56
CA LYS A 250 11.81 5.80 9.74
C LYS A 250 11.37 6.50 8.46
N PHE A 251 12.27 7.22 7.79
CA PHE A 251 12.01 7.82 6.48
C PHE A 251 11.70 6.76 5.42
N ILE A 252 12.51 5.69 5.34
CA ILE A 252 12.35 4.64 4.31
C ILE A 252 10.97 3.98 4.43
N CYS A 253 10.62 3.43 5.61
CA CYS A 253 9.31 2.79 5.80
C CYS A 253 8.16 3.76 5.48
N ARG A 254 8.28 5.04 5.90
CA ARG A 254 7.26 6.04 5.60
C ARG A 254 7.16 6.37 4.10
N MET A 255 8.28 6.38 3.38
CA MET A 255 8.33 6.57 1.93
C MET A 255 7.67 5.41 1.19
N LEU A 256 7.91 4.17 1.61
CA LEU A 256 7.30 2.97 1.04
C LEU A 256 5.77 3.01 1.19
N GLU A 257 5.28 3.24 2.42
CA GLU A 257 3.84 3.41 2.70
C GLU A 257 3.22 4.52 1.84
N TYR A 258 3.94 5.63 1.68
CA TYR A 258 3.45 6.77 0.92
C TYR A 258 3.35 6.47 -0.58
N CYS A 259 4.33 5.75 -1.14
CA CYS A 259 4.31 5.38 -2.56
C CYS A 259 3.16 4.43 -2.89
N ASP A 260 2.81 3.51 -1.98
CA ASP A 260 1.68 2.61 -2.16
C ASP A 260 0.32 3.34 -2.09
N GLN A 261 0.16 4.22 -1.11
CA GLN A 261 -1.09 4.97 -0.95
C GLN A 261 -1.34 5.95 -2.09
N ALA A 262 -0.26 6.49 -2.66
CA ALA A 262 -0.33 7.68 -3.48
C ALA A 262 0.07 7.41 -4.94
N LYS A 263 -0.61 6.43 -5.54
CA LYS A 263 -0.49 6.00 -6.96
C LYS A 263 -0.93 7.11 -7.92
N SER A 264 -0.13 8.18 -8.00
CA SER A 264 -0.40 9.38 -8.80
C SER A 264 0.65 9.58 -9.89
N THR A 265 0.22 10.08 -11.06
CA THR A 265 1.11 10.36 -12.19
C THR A 265 2.25 11.34 -11.86
N PRO A 266 2.04 12.40 -11.04
CA PRO A 266 3.14 13.26 -10.59
C PRO A 266 4.19 12.51 -9.76
N LEU A 267 3.76 11.65 -8.84
CA LEU A 267 4.68 10.86 -8.02
C LEU A 267 5.53 9.92 -8.89
N SER A 268 4.91 9.20 -9.83
CA SER A 268 5.65 8.32 -10.75
C SER A 268 6.71 9.08 -11.56
N ARG A 269 6.40 10.30 -12.04
CA ARG A 269 7.39 11.16 -12.71
C ARG A 269 8.54 11.56 -11.79
N SER A 270 8.26 11.83 -10.51
CA SER A 270 9.29 12.15 -9.53
C SER A 270 10.17 10.95 -9.17
N LEU A 271 9.57 9.77 -8.99
CA LEU A 271 10.31 8.52 -8.75
C LEU A 271 11.26 8.20 -9.92
N LYS A 272 10.82 8.35 -11.17
CA LYS A 272 11.68 8.20 -12.36
C LYS A 272 12.87 9.18 -12.41
N ARG A 273 12.81 10.30 -11.69
CA ARG A 273 13.93 11.26 -11.58
C ARG A 273 14.93 10.89 -10.48
N LEU A 274 14.56 10.02 -9.53
CA LEU A 274 15.45 9.52 -8.49
C LEU A 274 16.34 8.43 -9.08
N ARG A 275 17.56 8.81 -9.47
CA ARG A 275 18.53 7.91 -10.12
C ARG A 275 19.37 7.07 -9.16
N SER A 276 19.33 7.40 -7.88
CA SER A 276 20.08 6.72 -6.83
C SER A 276 19.30 6.77 -5.54
N LEU A 277 19.42 5.73 -4.73
CA LEU A 277 18.90 5.67 -3.37
C LEU A 277 20.03 5.19 -2.47
N SER A 278 20.61 6.11 -1.69
CA SER A 278 21.82 5.84 -0.90
C SER A 278 21.60 4.76 0.13
N TRP A 279 20.36 4.59 0.58
CA TRP A 279 20.00 3.61 1.60
C TRP A 279 20.10 2.16 1.13
N LEU A 280 20.06 1.89 -0.19
CA LEU A 280 20.30 0.55 -0.74
C LEU A 280 21.72 0.06 -0.48
N ASN A 281 22.68 0.98 -0.40
CA ASN A 281 24.10 0.65 -0.18
C ASN A 281 24.47 0.55 1.30
N VAL A 282 23.52 0.77 2.22
CA VAL A 282 23.78 0.77 3.66
C VAL A 282 23.54 -0.64 4.22
N PRO A 283 24.54 -1.28 4.86
CA PRO A 283 24.40 -2.66 5.36
C PRO A 283 23.24 -2.87 6.36
N SER A 284 22.89 -1.85 7.14
CA SER A 284 21.76 -1.91 8.08
C SER A 284 20.38 -1.86 7.41
N ASN A 285 20.33 -1.54 6.12
CA ASN A 285 19.11 -1.41 5.32
C ASN A 285 19.02 -2.49 4.23
N ARG A 286 19.66 -3.65 4.46
CA ARG A 286 19.47 -4.84 3.64
C ARG A 286 17.98 -5.16 3.51
N LEU A 287 17.51 -5.40 2.30
CA LEU A 287 16.09 -5.59 1.99
C LEU A 287 15.51 -6.81 2.72
N SER A 288 16.31 -7.85 2.88
CA SER A 288 16.02 -9.05 3.71
C SER A 288 15.65 -8.73 5.17
N THR A 289 16.04 -7.58 5.71
CA THR A 289 15.71 -7.16 7.09
C THR A 289 14.39 -6.41 7.21
N PHE A 290 13.71 -6.14 6.10
CA PHE A 290 12.40 -5.52 6.10
C PHE A 290 11.32 -6.55 6.39
N CYS A 291 10.20 -6.11 6.97
CA CYS A 291 9.05 -7.00 7.09
C CYS A 291 8.54 -7.34 5.69
N GLU A 292 7.82 -8.46 5.58
CA GLU A 292 7.32 -8.98 4.30
C GLU A 292 6.56 -7.92 3.48
N ALA A 293 5.67 -7.14 4.13
CA ALA A 293 4.93 -6.08 3.46
C ALA A 293 5.85 -4.98 2.89
N ASP A 294 6.84 -4.52 3.65
CA ASP A 294 7.79 -3.50 3.21
C ASP A 294 8.69 -4.02 2.07
N GLN A 295 9.05 -5.30 2.05
CA GLN A 295 9.84 -5.89 0.96
C GLN A 295 9.09 -5.79 -0.38
N VAL A 296 7.79 -6.10 -0.39
CA VAL A 296 6.95 -5.95 -1.60
C VAL A 296 6.88 -4.49 -2.04
N LEU A 297 6.69 -3.56 -1.09
CA LEU A 297 6.66 -2.13 -1.39
C LEU A 297 8.01 -1.63 -1.94
N CYS A 298 9.13 -2.14 -1.43
CA CYS A 298 10.46 -1.85 -1.94
C CYS A 298 10.58 -2.23 -3.42
N VAL A 299 10.17 -3.44 -3.79
CA VAL A 299 10.20 -3.91 -5.18
C VAL A 299 9.40 -2.97 -6.09
N HIS A 300 8.14 -2.70 -5.75
CA HIS A 300 7.28 -1.81 -6.55
C HIS A 300 7.88 -0.40 -6.70
N MET A 301 8.44 0.15 -5.62
CA MET A 301 9.05 1.47 -5.65
C MET A 301 10.32 1.49 -6.50
N LEU A 302 11.16 0.45 -6.42
CA LEU A 302 12.38 0.32 -7.22
C LEU A 302 12.05 0.23 -8.71
N SER A 303 11.10 -0.62 -9.10
CA SER A 303 10.62 -0.73 -10.49
C SER A 303 10.03 0.58 -11.02
N ALA A 304 9.41 1.39 -10.16
CA ALA A 304 8.87 2.70 -10.53
C ALA A 304 9.91 3.84 -10.51
N SER A 305 11.11 3.59 -9.99
CA SER A 305 12.16 4.60 -9.80
C SER A 305 13.04 4.79 -11.05
N GLY A 306 13.94 5.77 -10.99
CA GLY A 306 14.97 5.97 -12.01
C GLY A 306 16.31 5.32 -11.67
N VAL A 307 16.36 4.47 -10.63
CA VAL A 307 17.58 3.79 -10.18
C VAL A 307 18.14 2.93 -11.32
N SER A 308 19.46 2.82 -11.41
CA SER A 308 20.13 2.04 -12.46
C SER A 308 19.63 0.59 -12.45
N PRO A 309 19.36 -0.02 -13.62
CA PRO A 309 18.93 -1.42 -13.72
C PRO A 309 19.81 -2.39 -12.93
N ASP A 310 21.14 -2.22 -12.95
CA ASP A 310 22.07 -3.08 -12.21
C ASP A 310 21.80 -3.07 -10.69
N ALA A 311 21.66 -1.88 -10.10
CA ALA A 311 21.35 -1.74 -8.67
C ALA A 311 19.96 -2.27 -8.30
N VAL A 312 18.99 -2.20 -9.22
CA VAL A 312 17.68 -2.83 -9.04
C VAL A 312 17.84 -4.34 -9.07
N LEU A 313 18.55 -4.89 -10.06
CA LEU A 313 18.81 -6.33 -10.17
C LEU A 313 19.52 -6.89 -8.94
N ASP A 314 20.56 -6.21 -8.44
CA ASP A 314 21.27 -6.58 -7.19
C ASP A 314 20.31 -6.65 -6.00
N SER A 315 19.37 -5.69 -5.93
CA SER A 315 18.35 -5.61 -4.88
C SER A 315 17.31 -6.74 -4.99
N LEU A 316 16.89 -7.06 -6.23
CA LEU A 316 15.95 -8.16 -6.51
C LEU A 316 16.59 -9.52 -6.22
N GLU A 317 17.87 -9.70 -6.54
CA GLU A 317 18.64 -10.91 -6.21
C GLU A 317 18.78 -11.09 -4.69
N GLU A 318 19.12 -10.02 -3.94
CA GLU A 318 19.17 -10.10 -2.48
C GLU A 318 17.82 -10.59 -1.91
N LEU A 319 16.71 -9.99 -2.38
CA LEU A 319 15.38 -10.38 -1.94
C LEU A 319 15.05 -11.82 -2.34
N LEU A 320 15.33 -12.23 -3.58
CA LEU A 320 15.03 -13.58 -4.03
C LEU A 320 15.80 -14.65 -3.24
N LEU A 321 17.01 -14.35 -2.77
CA LEU A 321 17.83 -15.31 -2.02
C LEU A 321 17.54 -15.34 -0.51
N ALA A 322 17.18 -14.20 0.08
CA ALA A 322 17.12 -14.04 1.55
C ALA A 322 15.87 -13.31 2.08
N GLY A 323 14.91 -12.98 1.20
CA GLY A 323 13.66 -12.32 1.56
C GLY A 323 12.59 -13.27 2.11
N GLU A 324 11.50 -12.67 2.58
CA GLU A 324 10.28 -13.36 3.00
C GLU A 324 9.45 -13.81 1.79
N PRO A 325 8.57 -14.83 1.91
CA PRO A 325 7.86 -15.42 0.77
C PRO A 325 7.22 -14.42 -0.20
N ALA A 326 6.45 -13.44 0.26
CA ALA A 326 5.83 -12.45 -0.63
C ALA A 326 6.87 -11.48 -1.22
N GLY A 327 7.91 -11.12 -0.47
CA GLY A 327 9.02 -10.30 -0.97
C GLY A 327 9.82 -11.01 -2.06
N ARG A 328 10.07 -12.31 -1.91
CA ARG A 328 10.68 -13.16 -2.94
C ARG A 328 9.82 -13.26 -4.19
N ALA A 329 8.51 -13.44 -4.02
CA ALA A 329 7.57 -13.54 -5.14
C ALA A 329 7.53 -12.22 -5.93
N ALA A 330 7.40 -11.09 -5.23
CA ALA A 330 7.44 -9.77 -5.87
C ALA A 330 8.77 -9.52 -6.59
N ALA A 331 9.89 -9.89 -5.97
CA ALA A 331 11.21 -9.76 -6.59
C ALA A 331 11.31 -10.62 -7.86
N CYS A 332 10.83 -11.87 -7.78
CA CYS A 332 10.78 -12.80 -8.91
C CYS A 332 9.94 -12.22 -10.05
N GLU A 333 8.74 -11.69 -9.79
CA GLU A 333 7.90 -11.05 -10.81
C GLU A 333 8.60 -9.87 -11.48
N ALA A 334 9.27 -9.02 -10.70
CA ALA A 334 10.00 -7.86 -11.22
C ALA A 334 11.20 -8.25 -12.10
N LEU A 335 11.78 -9.45 -11.93
CA LEU A 335 12.84 -9.95 -12.80
C LEU A 335 12.38 -10.11 -14.26
N ALA A 336 11.08 -10.17 -14.56
CA ALA A 336 10.58 -10.27 -15.94
C ALA A 336 11.08 -9.13 -16.85
N GLU A 337 11.34 -7.94 -16.28
CA GLU A 337 11.87 -6.79 -17.02
C GLU A 337 13.38 -6.89 -17.32
N PHE A 338 14.06 -7.89 -16.76
CA PHE A 338 15.51 -8.06 -16.82
C PHE A 338 15.90 -9.29 -17.64
N PRO A 339 16.24 -9.12 -18.93
CA PRO A 339 16.78 -10.20 -19.75
C PRO A 339 18.25 -10.48 -19.40
N GLY A 340 18.68 -11.72 -19.59
CA GLY A 340 20.09 -12.12 -19.45
C GLY A 340 20.27 -13.46 -18.77
N ASP A 341 21.45 -14.06 -18.98
CA ASP A 341 21.77 -15.41 -18.48
C ASP A 341 21.78 -15.49 -16.94
N HIS A 342 22.26 -14.43 -16.28
CA HIS A 342 22.23 -14.33 -14.81
C HIS A 342 20.80 -14.39 -14.29
N THR A 343 19.90 -13.56 -14.84
CA THR A 343 18.50 -13.57 -14.43
C THR A 343 17.80 -14.87 -14.80
N ASN A 344 18.13 -15.48 -15.95
CA ASN A 344 17.62 -16.80 -16.33
C ASN A 344 18.02 -17.85 -15.29
N HIS A 345 19.24 -17.80 -14.77
CA HIS A 345 19.69 -18.69 -13.69
C HIS A 345 18.89 -18.48 -12.41
N LEU A 346 18.66 -17.22 -12.00
CA LEU A 346 17.82 -16.88 -10.85
C LEU A 346 16.39 -17.41 -10.98
N ILE A 347 15.78 -17.28 -12.16
CA ILE A 347 14.42 -17.80 -12.42
C ILE A 347 14.40 -19.32 -12.35
N LEU A 348 15.37 -20.02 -12.96
CA LEU A 348 15.46 -21.48 -12.87
C LEU A 348 15.62 -21.97 -11.42
N GLN A 349 16.36 -21.23 -10.59
CA GLN A 349 16.46 -21.52 -9.16
C GLN A 349 15.12 -21.29 -8.45
N ALA A 350 14.42 -20.18 -8.75
CA ALA A 350 13.16 -19.80 -8.12
C ALA A 350 11.99 -20.76 -8.44
N VAL A 351 12.04 -21.50 -9.56
CA VAL A 351 11.07 -22.57 -9.87
C VAL A 351 11.08 -23.68 -8.80
N TYR A 352 12.20 -23.87 -8.11
CA TYR A 352 12.35 -24.86 -7.04
C TYR A 352 12.27 -24.23 -5.64
N ASP A 353 11.77 -22.99 -5.50
CA ASP A 353 11.57 -22.35 -4.19
C ASP A 353 10.59 -23.14 -3.32
N THR A 354 10.68 -23.01 -2.00
CA THR A 354 9.76 -23.69 -1.07
C THR A 354 8.37 -23.06 -1.02
N SER A 355 8.24 -21.82 -1.48
CA SER A 355 7.01 -21.04 -1.48
C SER A 355 6.28 -21.16 -2.82
N PRO A 356 5.03 -21.64 -2.86
CA PRO A 356 4.26 -21.74 -4.10
C PRO A 356 4.08 -20.41 -4.86
N PRO A 357 3.85 -19.25 -4.20
CA PRO A 357 3.84 -17.95 -4.89
C PRO A 357 5.13 -17.62 -5.66
N VAL A 358 6.30 -17.99 -5.11
CA VAL A 358 7.60 -17.74 -5.77
C VAL A 358 7.76 -18.66 -6.98
N GLN A 359 7.39 -19.95 -6.83
CA GLN A 359 7.38 -20.91 -7.93
C GLN A 359 6.46 -20.43 -9.05
N ALA A 360 5.24 -19.97 -8.71
CA ALA A 360 4.28 -19.44 -9.67
C ALA A 360 4.84 -18.21 -10.42
N ALA A 361 5.40 -17.24 -9.70
CA ALA A 361 6.04 -16.06 -10.30
C ALA A 361 7.18 -16.41 -11.26
N ALA A 362 8.01 -17.40 -10.92
CA ALA A 362 9.09 -17.89 -11.78
C ALA A 362 8.56 -18.61 -13.02
N THR A 363 7.53 -19.44 -12.82
CA THR A 363 6.90 -20.28 -13.86
C THR A 363 6.34 -19.44 -14.99
N ARG A 364 5.64 -18.33 -14.68
CA ARG A 364 5.06 -17.43 -15.69
C ARG A 364 6.08 -16.89 -16.69
N GLN A 365 7.35 -16.81 -16.31
CA GLN A 365 8.40 -16.21 -17.13
C GLN A 365 9.17 -17.22 -17.99
N LEU A 366 9.05 -18.53 -17.72
CA LEU A 366 9.89 -19.55 -18.35
C LEU A 366 9.74 -19.61 -19.87
N ARG A 367 8.51 -19.45 -20.36
CA ARG A 367 8.21 -19.53 -21.80
C ARG A 367 8.74 -18.31 -22.54
N ASP A 368 8.47 -17.11 -22.02
CA ASP A 368 8.84 -15.83 -22.64
C ASP A 368 10.36 -15.59 -22.66
N ARG A 369 11.09 -16.20 -21.71
CA ARG A 369 12.55 -16.11 -21.64
C ARG A 369 13.28 -17.01 -22.65
N HIS A 370 12.58 -17.93 -23.33
CA HIS A 370 13.16 -18.84 -24.33
C HIS A 370 14.36 -19.65 -23.81
N ILE A 371 14.36 -20.02 -22.52
CA ILE A 371 15.44 -20.79 -21.91
C ILE A 371 15.39 -22.23 -22.44
N PRO A 372 16.52 -22.80 -22.94
CA PRO A 372 16.54 -24.18 -23.40
C PRO A 372 16.12 -25.17 -22.30
N GLY A 373 15.24 -26.12 -22.65
CA GLY A 373 14.83 -27.18 -21.73
C GLY A 373 13.70 -26.82 -20.76
N THR A 374 13.04 -25.67 -20.89
CA THR A 374 11.92 -25.30 -20.01
C THR A 374 10.59 -25.99 -20.35
N MET A 375 10.43 -26.54 -21.56
CA MET A 375 9.18 -27.22 -21.94
C MET A 375 8.87 -28.47 -21.09
N PRO A 376 9.83 -29.42 -20.87
CA PRO A 376 9.62 -30.50 -19.90
C PRO A 376 9.32 -29.99 -18.49
N LEU A 377 10.00 -28.93 -18.05
CA LEU A 377 9.78 -28.34 -16.73
C LEU A 377 8.37 -27.76 -16.60
N LEU A 378 7.89 -26.99 -17.58
CA LEU A 378 6.52 -26.46 -17.60
C LEU A 378 5.48 -27.59 -17.62
N SER A 379 5.78 -28.69 -18.33
CA SER A 379 4.95 -29.89 -18.29
C SER A 379 4.91 -30.51 -16.89
N ASP A 380 6.04 -30.65 -16.19
CA ASP A 380 6.03 -31.19 -14.83
C ASP A 380 5.26 -30.28 -13.85
N LEU A 381 5.35 -28.96 -14.02
CA LEU A 381 4.67 -27.97 -13.19
C LEU A 381 3.14 -27.96 -13.38
N LEU A 382 2.64 -28.30 -14.57
CA LEU A 382 1.19 -28.48 -14.82
C LEU A 382 0.58 -29.59 -13.97
N ASP A 383 1.37 -30.60 -13.60
CA ASP A 383 0.93 -31.73 -12.77
C ASP A 383 1.32 -31.55 -11.28
N GLY A 384 1.85 -30.37 -10.93
CA GLY A 384 2.34 -30.05 -9.60
C GLY A 384 1.23 -30.03 -8.52
N PRO A 385 1.60 -30.16 -7.24
CA PRO A 385 0.64 -30.24 -6.15
C PRO A 385 -0.11 -28.92 -5.89
N HIS A 386 0.54 -27.78 -6.15
CA HIS A 386 0.03 -26.45 -5.84
C HIS A 386 -0.77 -25.86 -7.01
N GLU A 387 -2.03 -25.50 -6.76
CA GLU A 387 -2.93 -24.95 -7.78
C GLU A 387 -2.42 -23.65 -8.39
N GLU A 388 -1.87 -22.75 -7.58
CA GLU A 388 -1.30 -21.48 -8.05
C GLU A 388 -0.15 -21.69 -9.07
N VAL A 389 0.68 -22.72 -8.85
CA VAL A 389 1.79 -23.07 -9.75
C VAL A 389 1.27 -23.70 -11.04
N ARG A 390 0.26 -24.58 -10.95
CA ARG A 390 -0.41 -25.12 -12.15
C ARG A 390 -1.01 -24.00 -12.99
N ASN A 391 -1.70 -23.05 -12.37
CA ASN A 391 -2.28 -21.89 -13.07
C ASN A 391 -1.20 -21.04 -13.75
N ALA A 392 -0.09 -20.77 -13.06
CA ALA A 392 1.05 -20.09 -13.68
C ALA A 392 1.65 -20.85 -14.87
N ALA A 393 1.71 -22.19 -14.80
CA ALA A 393 2.17 -23.01 -15.92
C ALA A 393 1.19 -22.96 -17.11
N ARG A 394 -0.12 -22.93 -16.85
CA ARG A 394 -1.14 -22.72 -17.90
C ARG A 394 -1.04 -21.35 -18.54
N GLU A 395 -0.85 -20.30 -17.74
CA GLU A 395 -0.62 -18.93 -18.22
C GLU A 395 0.62 -18.87 -19.13
N ALA A 396 1.74 -19.48 -18.71
CA ALA A 396 2.96 -19.55 -19.51
C ALA A 396 2.79 -20.35 -20.81
N LEU A 397 1.83 -21.28 -20.86
CA LEU A 397 1.52 -22.13 -22.01
C LEU A 397 0.24 -21.70 -22.74
N ALA A 398 -0.25 -20.48 -22.54
CA ALA A 398 -1.53 -20.02 -23.10
C ALA A 398 -1.62 -20.09 -24.64
N GLU A 399 -0.51 -20.23 -25.35
CA GLU A 399 -0.47 -20.49 -26.79
C GLU A 399 -1.11 -21.85 -27.17
N PHE A 400 -1.09 -22.83 -26.26
CA PHE A 400 -1.71 -24.15 -26.39
C PHE A 400 -3.21 -24.13 -26.04
N SER A 401 -3.94 -23.18 -26.63
CA SER A 401 -5.39 -23.12 -26.54
C SER A 401 -6.07 -23.99 -27.60
N PHE A 402 -7.28 -24.45 -27.31
CA PHE A 402 -8.08 -25.24 -28.25
C PHE A 402 -8.36 -24.47 -29.55
N GLU A 403 -8.63 -23.16 -29.45
CA GLU A 403 -8.83 -22.32 -30.64
C GLU A 403 -7.60 -22.30 -31.55
N ASN A 404 -6.39 -22.14 -30.99
CA ASN A 404 -5.16 -22.14 -31.76
C ASN A 404 -4.88 -23.51 -32.37
N PHE A 405 -5.18 -24.57 -31.63
CA PHE A 405 -5.04 -25.94 -32.11
C PHE A 405 -5.95 -26.20 -33.31
N VAL A 406 -7.24 -25.86 -33.22
CA VAL A 406 -8.22 -26.02 -34.31
C VAL A 406 -7.84 -25.19 -35.54
N LYS A 407 -7.39 -23.94 -35.36
CA LYS A 407 -6.95 -23.06 -36.47
C LYS A 407 -5.78 -23.65 -37.26
N ASN A 408 -4.87 -24.35 -36.59
CA ASN A 408 -3.65 -24.90 -37.20
C ASN A 408 -3.73 -26.40 -37.51
N TYR A 409 -4.77 -27.10 -37.05
CA TYR A 409 -4.88 -28.56 -37.06
C TYR A 409 -4.56 -29.21 -38.42
N ASP A 410 -5.12 -28.65 -39.50
CA ASP A 410 -4.95 -29.17 -40.86
C ASP A 410 -3.51 -29.06 -41.37
N ASN A 411 -2.71 -28.18 -40.78
CA ASN A 411 -1.30 -27.95 -41.15
C ASN A 411 -0.31 -28.73 -40.26
N LEU A 412 -0.78 -29.36 -39.18
CA LEU A 412 0.05 -30.15 -38.27
C LEU A 412 0.23 -31.59 -38.78
N SER A 413 1.42 -32.15 -38.58
CA SER A 413 1.66 -33.59 -38.74
C SER A 413 0.91 -34.38 -37.66
N GLU A 414 0.72 -35.69 -37.85
CA GLU A 414 0.05 -36.55 -36.88
C GLU A 414 0.73 -36.53 -35.49
N GLU A 415 2.06 -36.60 -35.45
CA GLU A 415 2.86 -36.50 -34.21
C GLU A 415 2.69 -35.13 -33.54
N ALA A 416 2.66 -34.05 -34.32
CA ALA A 416 2.44 -32.71 -33.80
C ALA A 416 1.01 -32.55 -33.26
N ARG A 417 0.00 -33.14 -33.92
CA ARG A 417 -1.39 -33.14 -33.45
C ARG A 417 -1.51 -33.81 -32.10
N GLN A 418 -0.90 -34.99 -31.92
CA GLN A 418 -0.91 -35.70 -30.64
C GLN A 418 -0.24 -34.87 -29.53
N THR A 419 0.95 -34.34 -29.81
CA THR A 419 1.72 -33.58 -28.82
C THR A 419 1.01 -32.27 -28.44
N THR A 420 0.58 -31.48 -29.41
CA THR A 420 -0.15 -30.23 -29.17
C THR A 420 -1.50 -30.50 -28.50
N GLY A 421 -2.20 -31.55 -28.92
CA GLY A 421 -3.45 -31.97 -28.34
C GLY A 421 -3.35 -32.32 -26.85
N SER A 422 -2.31 -33.05 -26.46
CA SER A 422 -2.02 -33.37 -25.06
C SER A 422 -1.79 -32.12 -24.21
N PHE A 423 -1.08 -31.12 -24.74
CA PHE A 423 -0.92 -29.84 -24.05
C PHE A 423 -2.26 -29.09 -23.92
N VAL A 424 -3.07 -29.04 -24.97
CA VAL A 424 -4.39 -28.39 -24.94
C VAL A 424 -5.27 -28.98 -23.84
N GLN A 425 -5.31 -30.30 -23.68
CA GLN A 425 -6.09 -30.95 -22.62
C GLN A 425 -5.67 -30.54 -21.20
N ARG A 426 -4.40 -30.20 -21.01
CA ARG A 426 -3.82 -29.88 -19.70
C ARG A 426 -3.83 -28.37 -19.41
N VAL A 427 -3.79 -27.56 -20.47
CA VAL A 427 -3.67 -26.10 -20.41
C VAL A 427 -5.02 -25.40 -20.49
N ASP A 428 -5.85 -25.77 -21.47
CA ASP A 428 -7.12 -25.09 -21.75
C ASP A 428 -8.25 -25.80 -21.03
N GLU A 429 -8.75 -25.21 -19.95
CA GLU A 429 -9.84 -25.80 -19.15
C GLU A 429 -11.19 -25.83 -19.90
N GLU A 430 -11.36 -25.00 -20.93
CA GLU A 430 -12.60 -24.89 -21.71
C GLU A 430 -12.60 -25.80 -22.95
N TYR A 431 -11.52 -26.56 -23.20
CA TYR A 431 -11.34 -27.31 -24.44
C TYR A 431 -12.51 -28.25 -24.78
N LEU A 432 -13.12 -28.90 -23.79
CA LEU A 432 -14.29 -29.77 -24.02
C LEU A 432 -15.53 -28.99 -24.46
N ALA A 433 -15.78 -27.82 -23.87
CA ALA A 433 -16.92 -26.99 -24.27
C ALA A 433 -16.71 -26.43 -25.68
N LEU A 434 -15.49 -26.00 -25.99
CA LEU A 434 -15.13 -25.52 -27.33
C LEU A 434 -15.17 -26.64 -28.38
N LEU A 435 -14.78 -27.87 -28.01
CA LEU A 435 -14.92 -29.04 -28.87
C LEU A 435 -16.39 -29.35 -29.21
N LYS A 436 -17.30 -29.24 -28.23
CA LYS A 436 -18.75 -29.40 -28.47
C LYS A 436 -19.32 -28.32 -29.39
N ASN A 437 -18.83 -27.08 -29.26
CA ASN A 437 -19.19 -26.01 -30.18
C ASN A 437 -18.70 -26.31 -31.61
N GLU A 438 -17.50 -26.87 -31.77
CA GLU A 438 -16.98 -27.27 -33.08
C GLU A 438 -17.76 -28.46 -33.67
N LEU A 439 -18.20 -29.42 -32.84
CA LEU A 439 -19.08 -30.55 -33.26
C LEU A 439 -20.45 -30.08 -33.76
N SER A 440 -20.96 -28.94 -33.26
CA SER A 440 -22.25 -28.36 -33.66
C SER A 440 -22.13 -27.24 -34.69
N ALA A 441 -20.92 -26.95 -35.19
CA ALA A 441 -20.67 -25.89 -36.15
C ALA A 441 -21.43 -26.10 -37.47
N GLN A 442 -21.84 -25.00 -38.13
CA GLN A 442 -22.66 -25.07 -39.35
C GLN A 442 -21.96 -25.78 -40.53
N GLY A 443 -20.64 -25.68 -40.64
CA GLY A 443 -19.86 -26.26 -41.73
C GLY A 443 -19.51 -27.74 -41.51
N VAL A 444 -19.50 -28.53 -42.59
CA VAL A 444 -19.13 -29.96 -42.57
C VAL A 444 -17.68 -30.19 -42.11
N LYS A 445 -16.74 -29.38 -42.63
CA LYS A 445 -15.31 -29.49 -42.29
C LYS A 445 -15.02 -29.34 -40.78
N PRO A 446 -15.49 -28.28 -40.10
CA PRO A 446 -15.40 -28.14 -38.64
C PRO A 446 -15.88 -29.37 -37.87
N ARG A 447 -17.07 -29.90 -38.21
CA ARG A 447 -17.63 -31.08 -37.51
C ARG A 447 -16.78 -32.32 -37.71
N LEU A 448 -16.31 -32.59 -38.93
CA LEU A 448 -15.42 -33.72 -39.19
C LEU A 448 -14.10 -33.59 -38.42
N ARG A 449 -13.49 -32.41 -38.45
CA ARG A 449 -12.27 -32.12 -37.68
C ARG A 449 -12.50 -32.30 -36.18
N ALA A 450 -13.65 -31.90 -35.65
CA ALA A 450 -13.97 -32.10 -34.24
C ALA A 450 -14.12 -33.58 -33.87
N ILE A 451 -14.70 -34.41 -34.74
CA ILE A 451 -14.75 -35.86 -34.55
C ILE A 451 -13.33 -36.43 -34.51
N GLU A 452 -12.47 -36.03 -35.46
CA GLU A 452 -11.07 -36.45 -35.49
C GLU A 452 -10.31 -36.02 -34.23
N ILE A 453 -10.49 -34.77 -33.78
CA ILE A 453 -9.89 -34.25 -32.55
C ILE A 453 -10.40 -35.03 -31.33
N ALA A 454 -11.70 -35.33 -31.25
CA ALA A 454 -12.27 -36.09 -30.14
C ALA A 454 -11.67 -37.50 -30.04
N GLN A 455 -11.42 -38.15 -31.19
CA GLN A 455 -10.74 -39.45 -31.26
C GLN A 455 -9.26 -39.33 -30.87
N LEU A 456 -8.55 -38.35 -31.45
CA LEU A 456 -7.13 -38.10 -31.20
C LEU A 456 -6.84 -37.85 -29.72
N LEU A 457 -7.69 -37.07 -29.06
CA LEU A 457 -7.57 -36.70 -27.66
C LEU A 457 -8.16 -37.76 -26.71
N GLU A 458 -8.72 -38.86 -27.24
CA GLU A 458 -9.39 -39.91 -26.47
C GLU A 458 -10.52 -39.40 -25.56
N VAL A 459 -11.20 -38.32 -25.98
CA VAL A 459 -12.30 -37.68 -25.22
C VAL A 459 -13.69 -38.03 -25.74
N VAL A 460 -13.80 -39.00 -26.64
CA VAL A 460 -15.08 -39.55 -27.14
C VAL A 460 -16.10 -39.79 -26.01
N PRO A 461 -15.74 -40.38 -24.84
CA PRO A 461 -16.69 -40.59 -23.74
C PRO A 461 -17.39 -39.32 -23.22
N PHE A 462 -16.78 -38.15 -23.38
CA PHE A 462 -17.30 -36.87 -22.88
C PHE A 462 -18.17 -36.12 -23.91
N VAL A 463 -18.17 -36.60 -25.16
CA VAL A 463 -18.90 -36.00 -26.30
C VAL A 463 -19.85 -37.00 -26.99
N VAL A 464 -20.20 -38.10 -26.32
CA VAL A 464 -21.06 -39.17 -26.87
C VAL A 464 -22.41 -38.62 -27.34
N ASP A 465 -23.06 -37.78 -26.52
CA ASP A 465 -24.37 -37.21 -26.86
C ASP A 465 -24.30 -36.31 -28.12
N ASP A 466 -23.21 -35.57 -28.26
CA ASP A 466 -22.94 -34.74 -29.43
C ASP A 466 -22.74 -35.64 -30.68
N LEU A 467 -21.98 -36.74 -30.56
CA LEU A 467 -21.78 -37.71 -31.64
C LEU A 467 -23.07 -38.46 -32.02
N LEU A 468 -23.92 -38.80 -31.05
CA LEU A 468 -25.24 -39.39 -31.28
C LEU A 468 -26.13 -38.44 -32.08
N THR A 469 -26.08 -37.14 -31.79
CA THR A 469 -26.77 -36.12 -32.57
C THR A 469 -26.25 -36.10 -34.02
N LEU A 470 -24.94 -36.22 -34.21
CA LEU A 470 -24.31 -36.27 -35.53
C LEU A 470 -24.61 -37.54 -36.35
N LEU A 471 -25.11 -38.63 -35.74
CA LEU A 471 -25.64 -39.77 -36.50
C LEU A 471 -26.90 -39.42 -37.31
N THR A 472 -27.50 -38.25 -37.06
CA THR A 472 -28.63 -37.72 -37.83
C THR A 472 -28.26 -36.51 -38.68
N ASP A 473 -26.97 -36.19 -38.82
CA ASP A 473 -26.48 -35.03 -39.57
C ASP A 473 -26.97 -35.06 -41.04
N ASN A 474 -27.17 -33.87 -41.62
CA ASN A 474 -27.58 -33.75 -43.02
C ASN A 474 -26.56 -34.35 -43.98
N ASP A 475 -25.27 -34.23 -43.67
CA ASP A 475 -24.17 -34.74 -44.48
C ASP A 475 -23.81 -36.19 -44.12
N HIS A 476 -23.80 -37.07 -45.12
CA HIS A 476 -23.54 -38.48 -44.94
C HIS A 476 -22.10 -38.81 -44.53
N VAL A 477 -21.13 -37.94 -44.82
CA VAL A 477 -19.73 -38.13 -44.41
C VAL A 477 -19.60 -37.90 -42.90
N VAL A 478 -20.29 -36.89 -42.37
CA VAL A 478 -20.35 -36.61 -40.92
C VAL A 478 -21.03 -37.76 -40.18
N ARG A 479 -22.17 -38.26 -40.68
CA ARG A 479 -22.86 -39.42 -40.10
C ARG A 479 -21.95 -40.66 -40.04
N ALA A 480 -21.21 -40.93 -41.11
CA ALA A 480 -20.30 -42.08 -41.17
C ALA A 480 -19.12 -41.93 -40.19
N ALA A 481 -18.53 -40.73 -40.09
CA ALA A 481 -17.45 -40.44 -39.14
C ALA A 481 -17.93 -40.56 -37.69
N ALA A 482 -19.12 -40.05 -37.36
CA ALA A 482 -19.72 -40.20 -36.03
C ALA A 482 -19.96 -41.68 -35.67
N ALA A 483 -20.45 -42.47 -36.63
CA ALA A 483 -20.65 -43.91 -36.43
C ALA A 483 -19.34 -44.66 -36.15
N GLU A 484 -18.25 -44.32 -36.86
CA GLU A 484 -16.92 -44.90 -36.61
C GLU A 484 -16.33 -44.43 -35.28
N ALA A 485 -16.54 -43.17 -34.88
CA ALA A 485 -16.05 -42.65 -33.60
C ALA A 485 -16.67 -43.34 -32.38
N LEU A 486 -17.91 -43.80 -32.50
CA LEU A 486 -18.64 -44.51 -31.45
C LEU A 486 -18.28 -46.01 -31.31
N LYS A 487 -17.40 -46.53 -32.18
CA LYS A 487 -17.03 -47.95 -32.31
C LYS A 487 -16.54 -48.66 -31.05
N TYR A 488 -15.96 -47.92 -30.11
CA TYR A 488 -15.41 -48.49 -28.88
C TYR A 488 -16.26 -48.21 -27.64
N TRP A 489 -17.47 -47.66 -27.81
CA TRP A 489 -18.33 -47.23 -26.71
C TRP A 489 -19.66 -48.01 -26.66
N PRO A 490 -19.65 -49.28 -26.22
CA PRO A 490 -20.80 -50.19 -26.27
C PRO A 490 -21.80 -49.93 -25.13
N VAL A 491 -22.44 -48.77 -25.15
CA VAL A 491 -23.59 -48.48 -24.28
C VAL A 491 -24.90 -48.70 -25.03
N PRO A 492 -25.99 -49.14 -24.37
CA PRO A 492 -27.26 -49.48 -25.03
C PRO A 492 -27.81 -48.38 -25.94
N GLU A 493 -27.65 -47.12 -25.53
CA GLU A 493 -28.08 -45.95 -26.31
C GLU A 493 -27.30 -45.82 -27.62
N VAL A 494 -25.98 -46.03 -27.57
CA VAL A 494 -25.10 -46.00 -28.75
C VAL A 494 -25.37 -47.19 -29.66
N GLN A 495 -25.58 -48.38 -29.09
CA GLN A 495 -25.94 -49.56 -29.88
C GLN A 495 -27.25 -49.34 -30.64
N ALA A 496 -28.31 -48.88 -29.96
CA ALA A 496 -29.59 -48.60 -30.60
C ALA A 496 -29.45 -47.55 -31.71
N ALA A 497 -28.67 -46.49 -31.47
CA ALA A 497 -28.44 -45.46 -32.48
C ALA A 497 -27.63 -45.97 -33.69
N LEU A 498 -26.64 -46.83 -33.47
CA LEU A 498 -25.87 -47.47 -34.54
C LEU A 498 -26.70 -48.50 -35.31
N GLU A 499 -27.60 -49.24 -34.67
CA GLU A 499 -28.55 -50.15 -35.33
C GLU A 499 -29.47 -49.38 -36.29
N ILE A 500 -29.93 -48.19 -35.89
CA ILE A 500 -30.67 -47.27 -36.76
C ILE A 500 -29.78 -46.78 -37.91
N ALA A 501 -28.54 -46.36 -37.63
CA ALA A 501 -27.59 -45.91 -38.65
C ALA A 501 -27.16 -47.02 -39.62
N ALA A 502 -27.22 -48.29 -39.22
CA ALA A 502 -26.98 -49.45 -40.09
C ALA A 502 -28.05 -49.63 -41.19
N LEU A 503 -29.17 -48.90 -41.07
CA LEU A 503 -30.25 -48.78 -42.05
C LEU A 503 -30.26 -47.41 -42.76
N ASP A 504 -29.21 -46.59 -42.61
CA ASP A 504 -29.11 -45.27 -43.23
C ASP A 504 -29.21 -45.33 -44.77
N ARG A 505 -29.69 -44.25 -45.39
CA ARG A 505 -29.77 -44.13 -46.86
C ARG A 505 -28.41 -44.21 -47.58
N SER A 506 -27.31 -43.89 -46.91
CA SER A 506 -25.96 -43.92 -47.46
C SER A 506 -25.27 -45.24 -47.14
N GLY A 507 -24.75 -45.91 -48.17
CA GLY A 507 -23.97 -47.15 -47.99
C GLY A 507 -22.71 -46.95 -47.13
N THR A 508 -22.10 -45.77 -47.14
CA THR A 508 -20.92 -45.47 -46.29
C THR A 508 -21.27 -45.46 -44.80
N VAL A 509 -22.42 -44.89 -44.45
CA VAL A 509 -22.91 -44.82 -43.06
C VAL A 509 -23.33 -46.21 -42.59
N GLN A 510 -24.05 -46.97 -43.43
CA GLN A 510 -24.40 -48.36 -43.13
C GLN A 510 -23.16 -49.20 -42.81
N ASN A 511 -22.11 -49.07 -43.63
CA ASN A 511 -20.87 -49.82 -43.44
C ASN A 511 -20.15 -49.41 -42.15
N ALA A 512 -20.00 -48.11 -41.89
CA ALA A 512 -19.39 -47.62 -40.65
C ALA A 512 -20.16 -48.11 -39.42
N ALA A 513 -21.48 -47.98 -39.41
CA ALA A 513 -22.33 -48.42 -38.30
C ALA A 513 -22.27 -49.94 -38.07
N ARG A 514 -22.32 -50.75 -39.14
CA ARG A 514 -22.16 -52.22 -39.03
C ARG A 514 -20.78 -52.63 -38.55
N ASN A 515 -19.72 -51.94 -38.97
CA ASN A 515 -18.37 -52.18 -38.49
C ASN A 515 -18.26 -51.88 -36.99
N SER A 516 -18.83 -50.76 -36.53
CA SER A 516 -18.89 -50.40 -35.11
C SER A 516 -19.67 -51.43 -34.28
N LEU A 517 -20.84 -51.86 -34.75
CA LEU A 517 -21.64 -52.92 -34.09
C LEU A 517 -20.92 -54.27 -34.07
N ALA A 518 -20.18 -54.62 -35.12
CA ALA A 518 -19.39 -55.84 -35.16
C ALA A 518 -18.29 -55.85 -34.08
N VAL A 519 -17.69 -54.68 -33.78
CA VAL A 519 -16.76 -54.52 -32.67
C VAL A 519 -17.48 -54.68 -31.32
N PHE A 520 -18.71 -54.21 -31.17
CA PHE A 520 -19.50 -54.44 -29.94
C PHE A 520 -19.69 -55.93 -29.64
N GLY A 521 -20.05 -56.72 -30.66
CA GLY A 521 -20.18 -58.17 -30.53
C GLY A 521 -18.89 -58.91 -30.16
N SER A 522 -17.72 -58.29 -30.36
CA SER A 522 -16.43 -58.82 -29.91
C SER A 522 -16.15 -58.56 -28.43
N PHE A 523 -16.78 -57.55 -27.82
CA PHE A 523 -16.70 -57.29 -26.36
C PHE A 523 -17.63 -58.22 -25.56
N GLU A 524 -18.73 -58.68 -26.17
CA GLU A 524 -19.70 -59.58 -25.54
C GLU A 524 -19.30 -61.07 -25.61
N GLN A 525 -18.23 -61.43 -26.32
CA GLN A 525 -17.71 -62.80 -26.30
C GLN A 525 -16.80 -63.01 -25.07
N PRO A 526 -17.18 -63.85 -24.09
CA PRO A 526 -16.23 -64.31 -23.09
C PRO A 526 -15.21 -65.22 -23.79
N THR A 527 -13.93 -65.01 -23.48
CA THR A 527 -12.90 -66.02 -23.62
C THR A 527 -13.42 -67.37 -23.09
N SER A 528 -13.33 -68.39 -23.95
CA SER A 528 -13.34 -69.84 -23.70
C SER A 528 -13.77 -70.39 -22.32
N PRO A 529 -14.56 -71.49 -22.29
CA PRO A 529 -15.06 -72.12 -21.07
C PRO A 529 -13.99 -73.01 -20.38
N ASP A 530 -12.91 -72.41 -19.88
CA ASP A 530 -11.98 -73.06 -18.96
C ASP A 530 -11.54 -72.03 -17.92
N LEU A 531 -12.28 -71.94 -16.81
CA LEU A 531 -11.86 -71.50 -15.47
C LEU A 531 -13.11 -71.30 -14.59
N VAL A 532 -13.86 -72.39 -14.38
CA VAL A 532 -14.72 -72.55 -13.20
C VAL A 532 -13.95 -73.41 -12.22
N GLU A 533 -12.92 -72.84 -11.59
CA GLU A 533 -12.36 -73.36 -10.34
C GLU A 533 -11.41 -72.32 -9.73
N ALA A 534 -11.98 -71.30 -9.09
CA ALA A 534 -11.41 -70.59 -7.94
C ALA A 534 -12.36 -69.47 -7.48
N ARG A 535 -13.48 -69.86 -6.86
CA ARG A 535 -14.11 -69.05 -5.82
C ARG A 535 -14.12 -69.87 -4.54
N GLN A 536 -13.03 -69.77 -3.78
CA GLN A 536 -12.96 -69.90 -2.33
C GLN A 536 -12.03 -68.83 -1.80
#